data_AF-A0A2S4JXU9-F1
#
_entry.id   AF-A0A2S4JXU9-F1
#
_cell.length_a   1.000
_cell.length_b   1.000
_cell.length_c   1.000
_cell.angle_alpha   90.00
_cell.angle_beta   90.00
_cell.angle_gamma   90.00
#
_symmetry.space_group_name_H-M   'P 1'
#
loop_
_entity.id
_entity.type
_entity.pdbx_description
1 polymer ?
#
loop_
_entity_poly.entity_id
_entity_poly.type
_entity_poly.pdbx_seq_one_letter_code
_entity_poly.pdbx_strand_id
1 'polypeptide(L)'
;MNNRKTCKNRGRFLLPSYRHRAGAPRCSGLSGPGLFCFGLLCFGLLLPPVLGAQRRVDETALQRAREETEIILDLGRLIGFVHRMTRESPELDLGSDQAREMLEILDEIRGTRRMTPTQARRAMERIEDTILTHAQLAYTDRLWINAQRDARRNTQNSHGESASSGTGTGTGTGTGTASRAGDGSVSSSRQGTGADASAPAGSLASYASGGPYNPMAEAGRRQAEELTALYDHLLTRLAR
;
A
#
# COMPACT_ATOMS: atom_id res chain seq x y z
N MET A 1 19.88 -21.52 -42.18
CA MET A 1 21.11 -21.98 -41.48
C MET A 1 21.52 -20.91 -40.48
N ASN A 2 21.48 -21.28 -39.19
CA ASN A 2 22.41 -20.99 -38.09
C ASN A 2 22.75 -19.50 -37.79
N ASN A 3 22.81 -19.00 -36.56
CA ASN A 3 22.83 -19.58 -35.22
C ASN A 3 22.70 -18.37 -34.26
N ARG A 4 21.58 -18.17 -33.55
CA ARG A 4 21.54 -17.17 -32.45
C ARG A 4 21.65 -17.90 -31.13
N LYS A 5 22.88 -17.97 -30.63
CA LYS A 5 23.22 -18.49 -29.30
C LYS A 5 22.55 -17.60 -28.25
N THR A 6 21.50 -18.09 -27.62
CA THR A 6 20.94 -17.50 -26.39
C THR A 6 21.82 -17.87 -25.22
N CYS A 7 22.61 -16.93 -24.72
CA CYS A 7 23.34 -17.07 -23.46
C CYS A 7 22.34 -17.02 -22.29
N LYS A 8 21.93 -18.22 -21.86
CA LYS A 8 21.12 -18.45 -20.66
C LYS A 8 22.03 -18.37 -19.43
N ASN A 9 22.33 -17.15 -18.98
CA ASN A 9 23.14 -16.92 -17.78
C ASN A 9 22.24 -17.06 -16.54
N ARG A 10 22.05 -18.29 -16.06
CA ARG A 10 21.38 -18.57 -14.79
C ARG A 10 22.34 -18.27 -13.64
N GLY A 11 22.33 -17.02 -13.19
CA GLY A 11 22.91 -16.59 -11.93
C GLY A 11 22.18 -17.29 -10.77
N ARG A 12 22.76 -18.38 -10.31
CA ARG A 12 22.32 -19.19 -9.18
C ARG A 12 22.63 -18.39 -7.90
N PHE A 13 21.73 -17.50 -7.50
CA PHE A 13 21.81 -16.86 -6.18
C PHE A 13 21.59 -17.93 -5.11
N LEU A 14 22.67 -18.30 -4.44
CA LEU A 14 22.65 -19.07 -3.21
C LEU A 14 22.02 -18.21 -2.12
N LEU A 15 20.72 -18.42 -1.88
CA LEU A 15 20.03 -17.88 -0.72
C LEU A 15 20.59 -18.52 0.57
N PRO A 16 20.79 -17.75 1.64
CA PRO A 16 21.12 -18.30 2.94
C PRO A 16 19.92 -19.09 3.50
N SER A 17 20.17 -20.37 3.82
CA SER A 17 19.22 -21.26 4.50
C SER A 17 18.76 -20.66 5.83
N TYR A 18 17.55 -20.10 5.86
CA TYR A 18 16.86 -19.77 7.09
C TYR A 18 16.38 -21.06 7.76
N ARG A 19 17.06 -21.44 8.85
CA ARG A 19 16.64 -22.54 9.74
C ARG A 19 15.35 -22.11 10.46
N HIS A 20 14.23 -22.73 10.09
CA HIS A 20 12.99 -22.68 10.88
C HIS A 20 13.25 -23.30 12.26
N ARG A 21 13.17 -22.50 13.32
CA ARG A 21 13.10 -22.99 14.70
C ARG A 21 11.65 -23.38 14.97
N ALA A 22 11.39 -24.69 14.87
CA ALA A 22 10.16 -25.30 15.35
C ALA A 22 10.04 -25.08 16.87
N GLY A 23 8.95 -24.46 17.29
CA GLY A 23 8.62 -24.23 18.69
C GLY A 23 7.10 -24.22 18.84
N ALA A 24 6.51 -25.41 18.89
CA ALA A 24 5.13 -25.59 19.31
C ALA A 24 5.04 -25.47 20.84
N PRO A 25 4.01 -24.81 21.36
CA PRO A 25 3.36 -25.28 22.57
C PRO A 25 1.96 -25.80 22.24
N ARG A 26 1.78 -27.09 22.55
CA ARG A 26 0.48 -27.73 22.75
C ARG A 26 -0.14 -27.12 24.01
N CYS A 27 -1.33 -26.55 23.91
CA CYS A 27 -2.21 -26.37 25.06
C CYS A 27 -3.48 -27.18 24.83
N SER A 28 -3.47 -28.35 25.47
CA SER A 28 -4.60 -29.24 25.65
C SER A 28 -5.61 -28.62 26.61
N GLY A 29 -6.90 -28.80 26.30
CA GLY A 29 -7.97 -28.99 27.28
C GLY A 29 -8.43 -27.75 28.06
N LEU A 30 -9.72 -27.43 27.93
CA LEU A 30 -10.65 -27.66 29.04
C LEU A 30 -12.08 -27.63 28.49
N SER A 31 -12.71 -28.80 28.51
CA SER A 31 -14.14 -29.00 28.38
C SER A 31 -14.77 -28.78 29.76
N GLY A 32 -15.84 -28.01 29.83
CA GLY A 32 -16.65 -27.86 31.04
C GLY A 32 -18.02 -27.28 30.72
N PRO A 33 -19.13 -27.99 30.99
CA PRO A 33 -20.47 -27.42 30.99
C PRO A 33 -20.78 -26.86 32.39
N GLY A 34 -21.18 -25.59 32.45
CA GLY A 34 -21.47 -24.89 33.70
C GLY A 34 -22.67 -23.97 33.58
N LEU A 35 -23.85 -24.57 33.74
CA LEU A 35 -25.10 -23.95 34.18
C LEU A 35 -24.85 -23.15 35.47
N PHE A 36 -25.32 -21.89 35.62
CA PHE A 36 -25.75 -21.24 36.88
C PHE A 36 -26.14 -19.78 36.53
N CYS A 37 -27.40 -19.37 36.55
CA CYS A 37 -28.30 -19.06 37.67
C CYS A 37 -28.24 -17.59 38.11
N PHE A 38 -29.43 -17.01 38.22
CA PHE A 38 -29.77 -15.64 38.62
C PHE A 38 -29.12 -15.23 39.95
N GLY A 39 -28.67 -13.98 40.03
CA GLY A 39 -28.14 -13.38 41.27
C GLY A 39 -28.08 -11.87 41.19
N LEU A 40 -29.18 -11.25 41.63
CA LEU A 40 -29.39 -9.82 41.85
C LEU A 40 -28.41 -9.27 42.93
N LEU A 41 -27.96 -8.03 42.75
CA LEU A 41 -27.61 -7.07 43.82
C LEU A 41 -26.29 -7.28 44.61
N CYS A 42 -25.26 -6.48 44.29
CA CYS A 42 -24.55 -5.68 45.31
C CYS A 42 -23.58 -4.67 44.67
N PHE A 43 -23.75 -3.42 45.10
CA PHE A 43 -22.99 -2.23 44.76
C PHE A 43 -21.61 -2.29 45.46
N GLY A 44 -20.53 -2.27 44.69
CA GLY A 44 -19.15 -2.30 45.20
C GLY A 44 -18.18 -1.79 44.14
N LEU A 45 -18.14 -0.48 43.95
CA LEU A 45 -17.18 0.23 43.08
C LEU A 45 -15.76 0.13 43.65
N LEU A 46 -15.10 -1.00 43.43
CA LEU A 46 -13.65 -1.16 43.50
C LEU A 46 -13.14 -1.19 42.05
N LEU A 47 -12.93 -0.01 41.45
CA LEU A 47 -12.20 0.10 40.19
C LEU A 47 -10.74 -0.29 40.46
N PRO A 48 -10.23 -1.42 39.93
CA PRO A 48 -8.80 -1.68 39.98
C PRO A 48 -8.08 -0.56 39.21
N PRO A 49 -6.93 -0.07 39.69
CA PRO A 49 -6.10 0.84 38.91
C PRO A 49 -5.63 0.08 37.67
N VAL A 50 -6.27 0.34 36.54
CA VAL A 50 -5.78 -0.07 35.23
C VAL A 50 -4.53 0.76 34.97
N LEU A 51 -3.39 0.27 35.46
CA LEU A 51 -2.08 0.74 35.07
C LEU A 51 -1.96 0.45 33.57
N GLY A 52 -2.23 1.47 32.76
CA GLY A 52 -2.05 1.44 31.32
C GLY A 52 -0.59 1.15 31.00
N ALA A 53 -0.28 -0.12 30.77
CA ALA A 53 0.92 -0.52 30.07
C ALA A 53 0.83 0.05 28.65
N GLN A 54 1.22 1.31 28.48
CA GLN A 54 1.48 1.91 27.18
C GLN A 54 2.55 1.05 26.53
N ARG A 55 2.13 0.10 25.69
CA ARG A 55 3.03 -0.70 24.86
C ARG A 55 3.77 0.30 23.98
N ARG A 56 5.01 0.62 24.35
CA ARG A 56 5.96 1.26 23.44
C ARG A 56 6.03 0.34 22.23
N VAL A 57 5.44 0.79 21.12
CA VAL A 57 5.58 0.10 19.85
C VAL A 57 7.08 0.04 19.59
N ASP A 58 7.60 -1.16 19.37
CA ASP A 58 9.02 -1.37 19.08
C ASP A 58 9.35 -0.65 17.76
N GLU A 59 10.22 0.35 17.82
CA GLU A 59 10.65 1.14 16.65
C GLU A 59 11.22 0.22 15.56
N THR A 60 11.88 -0.88 15.95
CA THR A 60 12.41 -1.89 15.02
C THR A 60 11.29 -2.59 14.25
N ALA A 61 10.18 -2.91 14.93
CA ALA A 61 9.03 -3.53 14.29
C ALA A 61 8.32 -2.56 13.34
N LEU A 62 8.24 -1.27 13.71
CA LEU A 62 7.67 -0.24 12.86
C LEU A 62 8.53 -0.01 11.61
N GLN A 63 9.85 0.04 11.75
CA GLN A 63 10.78 0.20 10.64
C GLN A 63 10.68 -0.97 9.66
N ARG A 64 10.65 -2.22 10.16
CA ARG A 64 10.41 -3.40 9.33
C ARG A 64 9.08 -3.33 8.60
N ALA A 65 8.02 -2.92 9.30
CA ALA A 65 6.72 -2.73 8.67
C ALA A 65 6.77 -1.72 7.52
N ARG A 66 7.53 -0.63 7.64
CA ARG A 66 7.70 0.36 6.56
C ARG A 66 8.28 -0.29 5.31
N GLU A 67 9.42 -0.95 5.46
CA GLU A 67 10.14 -1.63 4.38
C GLU A 67 9.27 -2.72 3.71
N GLU A 68 8.54 -3.49 4.51
CA GLU A 68 7.63 -4.52 4.01
C GLU A 68 6.44 -3.92 3.24
N THR A 69 5.87 -2.81 3.73
CA THR A 69 4.77 -2.12 3.04
C THR A 69 5.22 -1.39 1.78
N GLU A 70 6.47 -0.93 1.69
CA GLU A 70 7.00 -0.25 0.51
C GLU A 70 6.85 -1.10 -0.75
N ILE A 71 7.18 -2.39 -0.65
CA ILE A 71 7.06 -3.37 -1.73
C ILE A 71 5.61 -3.56 -2.19
N ILE A 72 4.67 -3.51 -1.23
CA ILE A 72 3.23 -3.59 -1.54
C ILE A 72 2.77 -2.31 -2.25
N LEU A 73 3.30 -1.15 -1.84
CA LEU A 73 3.00 0.13 -2.47
C LEU A 73 3.65 0.26 -3.85
N ASP A 74 4.78 -0.40 -4.11
CA ASP A 74 5.42 -0.47 -5.43
C ASP A 74 4.57 -1.26 -6.41
N LEU A 75 4.00 -2.41 -6.01
CA LEU A 75 3.05 -3.15 -6.83
C LEU A 75 1.84 -2.29 -7.22
N GLY A 76 1.25 -1.55 -6.27
CA GLY A 76 0.15 -0.64 -6.56
C GLY A 76 0.54 0.48 -7.55
N ARG A 77 1.78 0.98 -7.48
CA ARG A 77 2.32 1.95 -8.45
C ARG A 77 2.49 1.33 -9.83
N LEU A 78 3.06 0.13 -9.92
CA LEU A 78 3.22 -0.62 -11.18
C LEU A 78 1.87 -0.80 -11.89
N ILE A 79 0.85 -1.26 -11.16
CA ILE A 79 -0.51 -1.41 -11.69
C ILE A 79 -1.06 -0.09 -12.24
N GLY A 80 -0.89 1.00 -11.50
CA GLY A 80 -1.30 2.33 -11.96
C GLY A 80 -0.55 2.81 -13.22
N PHE A 81 0.74 2.47 -13.35
CA PHE A 81 1.49 2.77 -14.57
C PHE A 81 1.08 1.92 -15.76
N VAL A 82 0.79 0.63 -15.55
CA VAL A 82 0.23 -0.24 -16.60
C VAL A 82 -1.10 0.32 -17.11
N HIS A 83 -1.99 0.72 -16.20
CA HIS A 83 -3.26 1.37 -16.57
C HIS A 83 -3.05 2.68 -17.34
N ARG A 84 -2.09 3.51 -16.92
CA ARG A 84 -1.76 4.73 -17.66
C ARG A 84 -1.21 4.42 -19.06
N MET A 85 -0.33 3.42 -19.18
CA MET A 85 0.23 2.98 -20.45
C MET A 85 -0.87 2.56 -21.44
N THR A 86 -1.84 1.74 -21.01
CA THR A 86 -2.93 1.30 -21.89
C THR A 86 -3.82 2.45 -22.38
N ARG A 87 -3.90 3.54 -21.61
CA ARG A 87 -4.66 4.75 -21.97
C ARG A 87 -3.88 5.73 -22.84
N GLU A 88 -2.60 5.94 -22.54
CA GLU A 88 -1.77 6.97 -23.20
C GLU A 88 -1.13 6.48 -24.50
N SER A 89 -0.90 5.16 -24.63
CA SER A 89 -0.26 4.54 -25.78
C SER A 89 -1.06 3.31 -26.26
N PRO A 90 -2.08 3.48 -27.12
CA PRO A 90 -2.89 2.38 -27.65
C PRO A 90 -2.07 1.31 -28.40
N GLU A 91 -0.91 1.69 -28.95
CA GLU A 91 0.04 0.77 -29.59
C GLU A 91 0.77 -0.15 -28.60
N LEU A 92 0.78 0.20 -27.31
CA LEU A 92 1.35 -0.59 -26.23
C LEU A 92 0.26 -1.26 -25.36
N ASP A 93 -0.99 -1.24 -25.82
CA ASP A 93 -2.10 -1.81 -25.07
C ASP A 93 -1.96 -3.34 -24.89
N LEU A 94 -2.47 -3.91 -23.78
CA LEU A 94 -2.25 -5.32 -23.42
C LEU A 94 -3.00 -6.28 -24.36
N GLY A 95 -2.34 -7.13 -25.13
CA GLY A 95 -3.00 -8.16 -25.95
C GLY A 95 -3.97 -9.02 -25.14
N SER A 96 -4.95 -9.67 -25.80
CA SER A 96 -6.04 -10.38 -25.11
C SER A 96 -5.55 -11.46 -24.13
N ASP A 97 -4.46 -12.16 -24.46
CA ASP A 97 -3.87 -13.15 -23.55
C ASP A 97 -3.20 -12.48 -22.33
N GLN A 98 -2.43 -11.39 -22.56
CA GLN A 98 -1.83 -10.57 -21.50
C GLN A 98 -2.92 -9.99 -20.57
N ALA A 99 -4.05 -9.55 -21.13
CA ALA A 99 -5.18 -9.00 -20.38
C ALA A 99 -5.83 -10.05 -19.47
N ARG A 100 -6.00 -11.30 -19.94
CA ARG A 100 -6.54 -12.40 -19.11
C ARG A 100 -5.60 -12.75 -17.97
N GLU A 101 -4.30 -12.85 -18.24
CA GLU A 101 -3.29 -13.11 -17.21
C GLU A 101 -3.22 -11.97 -16.18
N MET A 102 -3.32 -10.72 -16.63
CA MET A 102 -3.37 -9.56 -15.73
C MET A 102 -4.62 -9.61 -14.85
N LEU A 103 -5.81 -9.93 -15.40
CA LEU A 103 -7.03 -10.07 -14.61
C LEU A 103 -6.91 -11.12 -13.51
N GLU A 104 -6.25 -12.26 -13.78
CA GLU A 104 -6.01 -13.29 -12.76
C GLU A 104 -5.22 -12.74 -11.57
N ILE A 105 -4.18 -11.93 -11.82
CA ILE A 105 -3.39 -11.27 -10.77
C ILE A 105 -4.24 -10.24 -10.02
N LEU A 106 -5.03 -9.44 -10.74
CA LEU A 106 -5.90 -8.43 -10.11
C LEU A 106 -6.97 -9.08 -9.21
N ASP A 107 -7.54 -10.21 -9.63
CA ASP A 107 -8.48 -10.99 -8.81
C ASP A 107 -7.80 -11.58 -7.56
N GLU A 108 -6.58 -12.12 -7.68
CA GLU A 108 -5.79 -12.57 -6.53
C GLU A 108 -5.56 -11.42 -5.53
N ILE A 109 -5.18 -10.24 -6.02
CA ILE A 109 -4.95 -9.05 -5.20
C ILE A 109 -6.23 -8.62 -4.49
N ARG A 110 -7.38 -8.56 -5.19
CA ARG A 110 -8.67 -8.17 -4.61
C ARG A 110 -9.18 -9.17 -3.58
N GLY A 111 -8.96 -10.46 -3.81
CA GLY A 111 -9.32 -11.53 -2.88
C GLY A 111 -8.42 -11.59 -1.64
N THR A 112 -7.25 -10.97 -1.67
CA THR A 112 -6.26 -11.04 -0.59
C THR A 112 -6.57 -10.03 0.51
N ARG A 113 -7.04 -10.51 1.68
CA ARG A 113 -7.32 -9.65 2.84
C ARG A 113 -6.07 -8.99 3.46
N ARG A 114 -4.94 -9.69 3.41
CA ARG A 114 -3.64 -9.20 3.92
C ARG A 114 -2.57 -9.47 2.89
N MET A 115 -2.19 -8.43 2.15
CA MET A 115 -1.13 -8.52 1.17
C MET A 115 0.22 -8.64 1.89
N THR A 116 1.00 -9.65 1.55
CA THR A 116 2.36 -9.83 2.08
C THR A 116 3.41 -9.36 1.07
N PRO A 117 4.63 -9.01 1.52
CA PRO A 117 5.70 -8.57 0.60
C PRO A 117 6.10 -9.67 -0.38
N THR A 118 6.00 -10.94 0.04
CA THR A 118 6.28 -12.10 -0.81
C THR A 118 5.24 -12.27 -1.91
N GLN A 119 3.95 -12.08 -1.60
CA GLN A 119 2.90 -12.08 -2.62
C GLN A 119 3.07 -10.90 -3.57
N ALA A 120 3.35 -9.71 -3.04
CA ALA A 120 3.56 -8.52 -3.86
C ALA A 120 4.74 -8.68 -4.84
N ARG A 121 5.89 -9.21 -4.38
CA ARG A 121 7.03 -9.54 -5.25
C ARG A 121 6.67 -10.54 -6.34
N ARG A 122 5.98 -11.62 -6.00
CA ARG A 122 5.56 -12.63 -6.98
C ARG A 122 4.63 -12.03 -8.04
N ALA A 123 3.70 -11.17 -7.63
CA ALA A 123 2.81 -10.48 -8.55
C ALA A 123 3.60 -9.53 -9.49
N MET A 124 4.53 -8.74 -8.95
CA MET A 124 5.40 -7.87 -9.78
C MET A 124 6.24 -8.69 -10.77
N GLU A 125 6.92 -9.75 -10.30
CA GLU A 125 7.70 -10.65 -11.16
C GLU A 125 6.86 -11.26 -12.28
N ARG A 126 5.64 -11.74 -11.98
CA ARG A 126 4.73 -12.30 -13.00
C ARG A 126 4.30 -11.23 -14.01
N ILE A 127 4.02 -10.01 -13.56
CA ILE A 127 3.69 -8.88 -14.44
C ILE A 127 4.87 -8.56 -15.36
N GLU A 128 6.07 -8.40 -14.81
CA GLU A 128 7.26 -7.96 -15.56
C GLU A 128 7.80 -9.04 -16.52
N ASP A 129 7.86 -10.30 -16.08
CA ASP A 129 8.48 -11.39 -16.85
C ASP A 129 7.52 -12.06 -17.85
N THR A 130 6.24 -12.13 -17.51
CA THR A 130 5.26 -12.94 -18.27
C THR A 130 4.25 -12.08 -19.02
N ILE A 131 3.72 -11.04 -18.37
CA ILE A 131 2.62 -10.26 -18.93
C ILE A 131 3.13 -9.14 -19.81
N LEU A 132 4.07 -8.31 -19.34
CA LEU A 132 4.53 -7.16 -20.10
C LEU A 132 5.59 -7.55 -21.12
N THR A 133 5.43 -7.07 -22.36
CA THR A 133 6.52 -7.12 -23.34
C THR A 133 7.63 -6.14 -22.94
N HIS A 134 8.82 -6.33 -23.52
CA HIS A 134 9.96 -5.44 -23.28
C HIS A 134 9.65 -3.97 -23.59
N ALA A 135 8.87 -3.68 -24.63
CA ALA A 135 8.50 -2.31 -24.99
C ALA A 135 7.53 -1.68 -23.97
N GLN A 136 6.55 -2.46 -23.50
CA GLN A 136 5.62 -2.05 -22.44
C GLN A 136 6.33 -1.80 -21.11
N LEU A 137 7.28 -2.67 -20.76
CA LEU A 137 8.09 -2.52 -19.55
C LEU A 137 8.95 -1.24 -19.60
N ALA A 138 9.67 -1.01 -20.71
CA ALA A 138 10.47 0.20 -20.89
C ALA A 138 9.64 1.50 -20.83
N TYR A 139 8.41 1.46 -21.34
CA TYR A 139 7.47 2.58 -21.23
C TYR A 139 7.03 2.82 -19.78
N THR A 140 6.68 1.74 -19.08
CA THR A 140 6.28 1.77 -17.67
C THR A 140 7.41 2.32 -16.78
N ASP A 141 8.65 1.91 -17.03
CA ASP A 141 9.84 2.45 -16.35
C ASP A 141 9.99 3.96 -16.59
N ARG A 142 9.74 4.44 -17.81
CA ARG A 142 9.79 5.86 -18.13
C ARG A 142 8.72 6.65 -17.35
N LEU A 143 7.51 6.11 -17.22
CA LEU A 143 6.46 6.71 -16.38
C LEU A 143 6.90 6.80 -14.91
N TRP A 144 7.53 5.74 -14.39
CA TRP A 144 8.06 5.72 -13.02
C TRP A 144 9.14 6.78 -12.80
N ILE A 145 10.12 6.87 -13.69
CA ILE A 145 11.21 7.87 -13.62
C ILE A 145 10.64 9.29 -13.64
N ASN A 146 9.65 9.55 -14.50
CA ASN A 146 9.00 10.85 -14.60
C ASN A 146 8.24 11.19 -13.31
N ALA A 147 7.44 10.27 -12.80
CA ALA A 147 6.72 10.45 -11.54
C ALA A 147 7.68 10.74 -10.36
N GLN A 148 8.82 10.04 -10.29
CA GLN A 148 9.82 10.29 -9.26
C GLN A 148 10.46 11.67 -9.39
N ARG A 149 10.76 12.11 -10.61
CA ARG A 149 11.31 13.45 -10.89
C ARG A 149 10.33 14.55 -10.48
N ASP A 150 9.05 14.38 -10.77
CA ASP A 150 8.00 15.35 -10.43
C ASP A 150 7.81 15.46 -8.91
N ALA A 151 7.83 14.33 -8.18
CA ALA A 151 7.76 14.33 -6.73
C ALA A 151 8.94 15.10 -6.08
N ARG A 152 10.16 14.92 -6.60
CA ARG A 152 11.35 15.66 -6.14
C ARG A 152 11.22 17.16 -6.40
N ARG A 153 10.78 17.55 -7.61
CA ARG A 153 10.57 18.96 -7.98
C ARG A 153 9.55 19.63 -7.06
N ASN A 154 8.43 18.97 -6.78
CA ASN A 154 7.41 19.51 -5.89
C ASN A 154 7.94 19.73 -4.46
N THR A 155 8.74 18.79 -3.95
CA THR A 155 9.37 18.93 -2.63
C THR A 155 10.36 20.10 -2.60
N GLN A 156 11.19 20.23 -3.63
CA GLN A 156 12.16 21.32 -3.72
C GLN A 156 11.49 22.71 -3.80
N ASN A 157 10.41 22.82 -4.58
CA ASN A 157 9.65 24.06 -4.69
C ASN A 157 9.01 24.46 -3.36
N SER A 158 8.47 23.49 -2.60
CA SER A 158 7.87 23.76 -1.28
C SER A 158 8.89 24.22 -0.22
N HIS A 159 10.17 23.85 -0.36
CA HIS A 159 11.21 24.28 0.56
C HIS A 159 11.72 25.70 0.27
N GLY A 160 11.55 26.19 -0.97
CA GLY A 160 11.96 27.54 -1.38
C GLY A 160 11.05 28.67 -0.88
N GLU A 161 9.76 28.40 -0.64
CA GLU A 161 8.80 29.42 -0.19
C GLU A 161 8.82 29.69 1.33
N SER A 162 9.45 28.83 2.14
CA SER A 162 9.51 29.01 3.60
C SER A 162 10.69 29.86 4.10
N ALA A 163 11.56 30.35 3.20
CA ALA A 163 12.74 31.14 3.55
C ALA A 163 12.57 32.67 3.37
N SER A 164 11.36 33.16 3.07
CA SER A 164 11.07 34.59 2.89
C SER A 164 10.00 35.10 3.88
N SER A 165 10.17 34.84 5.17
CA SER A 165 9.58 35.69 6.21
C SER A 165 10.59 36.79 6.58
N GLY A 166 10.84 37.67 5.62
CA GLY A 166 11.45 38.96 5.90
C GLY A 166 10.50 39.78 6.77
N THR A 167 11.01 40.24 7.90
CA THR A 167 10.39 41.18 8.83
C THR A 167 10.03 42.48 8.10
N GLY A 168 8.84 42.51 7.49
CA GLY A 168 8.29 43.67 6.79
C GLY A 168 7.11 44.23 7.56
N THR A 169 7.40 45.12 8.51
CA THR A 169 6.41 45.97 9.18
C THR A 169 5.80 46.92 8.13
N GLY A 170 4.70 46.51 7.50
CA GLY A 170 4.00 47.28 6.47
C GLY A 170 2.52 47.40 6.80
N THR A 171 2.16 48.42 7.57
CA THR A 171 0.78 48.84 7.80
C THR A 171 0.19 49.36 6.49
N GLY A 172 -0.61 48.54 5.81
CA GLY A 172 -1.29 48.88 4.57
C GLY A 172 -2.75 48.46 4.61
N THR A 173 -3.62 49.41 4.94
CA THR A 173 -5.07 49.30 4.86
C THR A 173 -5.51 49.12 3.41
N GLY A 174 -5.94 47.92 3.03
CA GLY A 174 -6.40 47.60 1.69
C GLY A 174 -7.59 46.64 1.72
N THR A 175 -8.79 47.21 1.67
CA THR A 175 -10.07 46.52 1.54
C THR A 175 -10.14 45.83 0.18
N GLY A 176 -10.13 44.50 0.17
CA GLY A 176 -10.21 43.68 -1.03
C GLY A 176 -10.99 42.39 -0.78
N THR A 177 -12.31 42.49 -0.90
CA THR A 177 -13.26 41.39 -1.08
C THR A 177 -12.95 40.57 -2.34
N ALA A 178 -12.74 39.26 -2.21
CA ALA A 178 -13.38 38.24 -3.05
C ALA A 178 -12.95 36.83 -2.63
N SER A 179 -13.94 36.08 -2.17
CA SER A 179 -13.93 34.65 -1.88
C SER A 179 -13.41 33.82 -3.05
N ARG A 180 -12.52 32.86 -2.76
CA ARG A 180 -12.35 31.69 -3.62
C ARG A 180 -12.39 30.43 -2.76
N ALA A 181 -13.58 29.84 -2.70
CA ALA A 181 -13.79 28.46 -2.30
C ALA A 181 -13.04 27.55 -3.29
N GLY A 182 -12.12 26.76 -2.76
CA GLY A 182 -11.30 25.79 -3.49
C GLY A 182 -11.12 24.56 -2.61
N ASP A 183 -12.11 23.69 -2.72
CA ASP A 183 -12.32 22.40 -2.08
C ASP A 183 -11.24 21.37 -2.49
N GLY A 184 -10.89 20.46 -1.56
CA GLY A 184 -10.32 19.14 -1.89
C GLY A 184 -8.80 18.97 -1.96
N SER A 185 -8.06 19.15 -0.87
CA SER A 185 -6.78 18.44 -0.67
C SER A 185 -6.69 17.87 0.74
N VAL A 186 -7.22 16.65 0.89
CA VAL A 186 -7.08 15.84 2.10
C VAL A 186 -5.67 15.25 2.14
N SER A 187 -4.68 16.09 2.47
CA SER A 187 -3.39 15.63 2.99
C SER A 187 -3.60 15.18 4.43
N SER A 188 -3.98 13.92 4.60
CA SER A 188 -4.08 13.25 5.89
C SER A 188 -2.68 12.84 6.37
N SER A 189 -1.93 13.82 6.89
CA SER A 189 -0.77 13.58 7.75
C SER A 189 -0.82 14.45 9.00
N ARG A 190 -2.00 14.56 9.61
CA ARG A 190 -2.13 14.94 11.02
C ARG A 190 -1.97 13.69 11.87
N GLN A 191 -0.73 13.42 12.24
CA GLN A 191 -0.34 12.44 13.25
C GLN A 191 -0.78 12.98 14.62
N GLY A 192 -2.04 12.73 14.96
CA GLY A 192 -2.58 12.99 16.29
C GLY A 192 -2.17 11.88 17.25
N THR A 193 -1.41 12.23 18.29
CA THR A 193 -1.11 11.38 19.44
C THR A 193 -2.36 11.21 20.30
N GLY A 194 -3.28 10.35 19.87
CA GLY A 194 -4.43 9.89 20.62
C GLY A 194 -4.49 8.36 20.56
N ALA A 195 -3.81 7.70 21.50
CA ALA A 195 -3.96 6.26 21.70
C ALA A 195 -5.37 6.03 22.26
N ASP A 196 -6.27 5.47 21.44
CA ASP A 196 -7.48 4.69 21.82
C ASP A 196 -8.52 4.57 20.68
N ALA A 197 -8.24 5.10 19.48
CA ALA A 197 -9.01 4.76 18.29
C ALA A 197 -8.32 3.58 17.57
N SER A 198 -9.04 2.48 17.33
CA SER A 198 -8.60 1.41 16.43
C SER A 198 -8.01 2.02 15.17
N ALA A 199 -6.71 1.86 14.95
CA ALA A 199 -6.04 2.45 13.80
C ALA A 199 -6.81 2.02 12.54
N PRO A 200 -7.12 2.96 11.62
CA PRO A 200 -7.92 2.63 10.45
C PRO A 200 -7.31 1.43 9.74
N ALA A 201 -8.16 0.49 9.31
CA ALA A 201 -7.74 -0.66 8.52
C ALA A 201 -6.87 -0.17 7.36
N GLY A 202 -5.68 -0.77 7.19
CA GLY A 202 -4.71 -0.31 6.21
C GLY A 202 -3.71 0.76 6.64
N SER A 203 -3.75 1.17 7.91
CA SER A 203 -2.62 1.93 8.46
C SER A 203 -1.39 1.03 8.61
N LEU A 204 -0.19 1.64 8.53
CA LEU A 204 1.06 0.96 8.85
C LEU A 204 1.05 0.35 10.26
N ALA A 205 0.37 1.01 11.20
CA ALA A 205 0.16 0.50 12.55
C ALA A 205 -0.66 -0.80 12.56
N SER A 206 -1.74 -0.88 11.77
CA SER A 206 -2.49 -2.13 11.56
C SER A 206 -1.57 -3.23 11.04
N TYR A 207 -0.77 -2.94 10.01
CA TYR A 207 0.19 -3.90 9.45
C TYR A 207 1.19 -4.41 10.48
N ALA A 208 1.82 -3.49 11.24
CA ALA A 208 2.79 -3.81 12.27
C ALA A 208 2.19 -4.66 13.41
N SER A 209 0.90 -4.47 13.70
CA SER A 209 0.16 -5.29 14.67
C SER A 209 -0.31 -6.65 14.13
N GLY A 210 0.02 -7.00 12.87
CA GLY A 210 -0.43 -8.23 12.21
C GLY A 210 -1.87 -8.18 11.68
N GLY A 211 -2.49 -7.00 11.68
CA GLY A 211 -3.82 -6.78 11.16
C GLY A 211 -3.91 -6.94 9.63
N PRO A 212 -5.14 -6.90 9.07
CA PRO A 212 -5.35 -6.83 7.63
C PRO A 212 -4.76 -5.53 7.08
N TYR A 213 -4.16 -5.66 5.90
CA TYR A 213 -3.55 -4.55 5.17
C TYR A 213 -3.53 -4.93 3.69
N ASN A 214 -4.33 -4.24 2.90
CA ASN A 214 -4.27 -4.32 1.46
C ASN A 214 -4.65 -2.96 0.87
N PRO A 215 -3.67 -2.09 0.60
CA PRO A 215 -3.95 -0.74 0.13
C PRO A 215 -4.61 -0.71 -1.26
N MET A 216 -4.60 -1.84 -1.98
CA MET A 216 -5.24 -1.99 -3.29
C MET A 216 -6.69 -2.49 -3.21
N ALA A 217 -7.12 -3.00 -2.05
CA ALA A 217 -8.51 -3.40 -1.80
C ALA A 217 -9.28 -2.40 -0.92
N GLU A 218 -8.58 -1.44 -0.31
CA GLU A 218 -9.17 -0.42 0.54
C GLU A 218 -9.72 0.75 -0.28
N ALA A 219 -11.06 0.90 -0.26
CA ALA A 219 -11.75 2.00 -0.94
C ALA A 219 -11.23 3.38 -0.50
N GLY A 220 -11.20 4.33 -1.44
CA GLY A 220 -10.76 5.71 -1.21
C GLY A 220 -9.24 5.91 -1.20
N ARG A 221 -8.46 4.86 -1.48
CA ARG A 221 -7.03 5.01 -1.80
C ARG A 221 -6.84 5.06 -3.31
N ARG A 222 -5.94 5.94 -3.74
CA ARG A 222 -5.54 6.07 -5.15
C ARG A 222 -5.12 4.73 -5.76
N GLN A 223 -4.39 3.88 -5.03
CA GLN A 223 -3.97 2.57 -5.54
C GLN A 223 -5.16 1.63 -5.80
N ALA A 224 -6.18 1.66 -4.95
CA ALA A 224 -7.39 0.85 -5.14
C ALA A 224 -8.23 1.38 -6.31
N GLU A 225 -8.29 2.69 -6.49
CA GLU A 225 -8.97 3.33 -7.63
C GLU A 225 -8.31 2.96 -8.96
N GLU A 226 -6.98 3.06 -9.05
CA GLU A 226 -6.22 2.68 -10.25
C GLU A 226 -6.34 1.18 -10.55
N LEU A 227 -6.32 0.33 -9.51
CA LEU A 227 -6.55 -1.11 -9.66
C LEU A 227 -7.95 -1.39 -10.22
N THR A 228 -8.97 -0.73 -9.66
CA THR A 228 -10.37 -0.90 -10.09
C THR A 228 -10.55 -0.42 -11.53
N ALA A 229 -9.96 0.73 -11.87
CA ALA A 229 -10.03 1.27 -13.23
C ALA A 229 -9.35 0.35 -14.26
N LEU A 230 -8.18 -0.22 -13.93
CA LEU A 230 -7.55 -1.22 -14.79
C LEU A 230 -8.42 -2.47 -14.94
N TYR A 231 -8.96 -2.97 -13.82
CA TYR A 231 -9.82 -4.16 -13.82
C TYR A 231 -11.03 -3.99 -14.75
N ASP A 232 -11.76 -2.89 -14.59
CA ASP A 232 -12.94 -2.58 -15.41
C ASP A 232 -12.59 -2.37 -16.89
N HIS A 233 -11.45 -1.75 -17.16
CA HIS A 233 -10.93 -1.58 -18.52
C HIS A 233 -10.66 -2.94 -19.18
N LEU A 234 -9.99 -3.87 -18.49
CA LEU A 234 -9.67 -5.20 -19.01
C LEU A 234 -10.92 -6.06 -19.21
N LEU A 235 -11.89 -6.01 -18.27
CA LEU A 235 -13.17 -6.68 -18.45
C LEU A 235 -13.93 -6.17 -19.69
N THR A 236 -14.03 -4.84 -19.82
CA THR A 236 -14.70 -4.22 -20.97
C THR A 236 -14.04 -4.61 -22.27
N ARG A 237 -12.71 -4.69 -22.29
CA ARG A 237 -11.93 -5.07 -23.46
C ARG A 237 -12.17 -6.52 -23.86
N LEU A 238 -12.16 -7.45 -22.92
CA LEU A 238 -12.32 -8.88 -23.21
C LEU A 238 -13.75 -9.27 -23.60
N ALA A 239 -14.73 -8.41 -23.33
CA ALA A 239 -16.10 -8.58 -23.77
C ALA A 239 -16.33 -8.20 -25.24
N ARG A 240 -15.37 -7.54 -25.90
CA ARG A 240 -15.42 -7.16 -27.31
C ARG A 240 -14.73 -8.19 -28.19
#